data_AF-A0A521CAE3-F1
#
_entry.id   AF-A0A521CAE3-F1
#
_cell.length_a   1.000
_cell.length_b   1.000
_cell.length_c   1.000
_cell.angle_alpha   90.00
_cell.angle_beta   90.00
_cell.angle_gamma   90.00
#
_symmetry.space_group_name_H-M   'P 1'
#
loop_
_entity.id
_entity.type
_entity.pdbx_description
1 polymer ?
#
loop_
_entity_poly.entity_id
_entity_poly.type
_entity_poly.pdbx_seq_one_letter_code
_entity_poly.pdbx_strand_id
1 'polypeptide(L)'
;MKKPRLLLLSDLFGGNPEWIQNYIEILEIKFDVQYYDILKLAQIDSSRDEKEIHNQFLNGGIEKAVNNLLDFEKEKVAILGFSIGGTIAWKASLRGLEITQLLAVSSTRLRFETEIPSCKVKLYYGEKDLNKPNMQWFLDLKISTEIIENQDHILYQEKDYAFLICSNFL
;
A
#
# COMPACT_ATOMS: atom_id res chain seq x y z
N MET A 1 -14.90 20.59 -11.21
CA MET A 1 -15.29 19.35 -10.50
C MET A 1 -14.24 19.06 -9.44
N LYS A 2 -14.61 18.64 -8.22
CA LYS A 2 -13.65 18.22 -7.19
C LYS A 2 -12.97 16.93 -7.66
N LYS A 3 -11.64 16.86 -7.59
CA LYS A 3 -10.91 15.62 -7.91
C LYS A 3 -11.25 14.53 -6.86
N PRO A 4 -11.37 13.25 -7.25
CA PRO A 4 -11.48 12.16 -6.28
C PRO A 4 -10.25 12.10 -5.37
N ARG A 5 -10.44 11.71 -4.11
CA ARG A 5 -9.33 11.59 -3.15
C ARG A 5 -8.56 10.28 -3.35
N LEU A 6 -7.24 10.36 -3.29
CA LEU A 6 -6.33 9.22 -3.35
C LEU A 6 -5.32 9.29 -2.22
N LEU A 7 -5.18 8.20 -1.47
CA LEU A 7 -4.17 8.09 -0.43
C LEU A 7 -2.96 7.31 -0.95
N LEU A 8 -1.77 7.85 -0.71
CA LEU A 8 -0.50 7.13 -0.91
C LEU A 8 0.06 6.73 0.45
N LEU A 9 0.17 5.42 0.71
CA LEU A 9 0.72 4.90 1.97
C LEU A 9 2.11 4.34 1.69
N SER A 10 3.12 4.93 2.33
CA SER A 10 4.53 4.59 2.14
C SER A 10 4.90 3.16 2.54
N ASP A 11 6.11 2.75 2.17
CA ASP A 11 6.72 1.52 2.67
C ASP A 11 7.26 1.68 4.10
N LEU A 12 7.97 0.64 4.58
CA LEU A 12 8.51 0.51 5.92
C LEU A 12 9.34 1.72 6.38
N PHE A 13 10.00 2.43 5.45
CA PHE A 13 10.93 3.51 5.78
C PHE A 13 10.25 4.87 5.96
N GLY A 14 9.00 5.02 5.51
CA GLY A 14 8.26 6.27 5.69
C GLY A 14 8.98 7.48 5.07
N GLY A 15 8.84 8.64 5.72
CA GLY A 15 9.58 9.85 5.37
C GLY A 15 9.05 10.59 4.14
N ASN A 16 9.96 11.06 3.28
CA ASN A 16 9.63 11.69 2.00
C ASN A 16 10.62 11.23 0.93
N PRO A 17 10.60 9.93 0.55
CA PRO A 17 11.59 9.37 -0.35
C PRO A 17 11.34 9.86 -1.78
N GLU A 18 12.41 10.10 -2.55
CA GLU A 18 12.31 10.66 -3.91
C GLU A 18 11.39 9.84 -4.83
N TRP A 19 11.39 8.51 -4.68
CA TRP A 19 10.59 7.64 -5.52
C TRP A 19 9.08 7.88 -5.40
N ILE A 20 8.58 8.38 -4.26
CA ILE A 20 7.15 8.65 -4.10
C ILE A 20 6.70 9.81 -5.01
N GLN A 21 7.61 10.73 -5.32
CA GLN A 21 7.31 11.88 -6.17
C GLN A 21 6.97 11.44 -7.59
N ASN A 22 7.57 10.35 -8.08
CA ASN A 22 7.20 9.76 -9.37
C ASN A 22 5.71 9.35 -9.41
N TYR A 23 5.11 8.96 -8.27
CA TYR A 23 3.69 8.63 -8.20
C TYR A 23 2.83 9.87 -8.05
N ILE A 24 3.22 10.78 -7.15
CA ILE A 24 2.50 12.02 -6.88
C ILE A 24 2.33 12.83 -8.17
N GLU A 25 3.41 13.07 -8.92
CA GLU A 25 3.38 13.84 -10.17
C GLU A 25 2.39 13.26 -11.21
N ILE A 26 2.30 11.93 -11.30
CA ILE A 26 1.40 11.25 -12.24
C ILE A 26 -0.06 11.34 -11.75
N LEU A 27 -0.28 11.12 -10.46
CA LEU A 27 -1.61 10.93 -9.88
C LEU A 27 -2.31 12.25 -9.57
N GLU A 28 -1.57 13.31 -9.20
CA GLU A 28 -2.12 14.63 -8.91
C GLU A 28 -2.84 15.24 -10.12
N ILE A 29 -2.55 14.79 -11.34
CA ILE A 29 -3.29 15.23 -12.53
C ILE A 29 -4.79 14.87 -12.40
N LYS A 30 -5.11 13.72 -11.82
CA LYS A 30 -6.48 13.16 -11.73
C LYS A 30 -7.07 13.18 -10.32
N PHE A 31 -6.24 13.09 -9.30
CA PHE A 31 -6.66 12.91 -7.91
C PHE A 31 -6.27 14.10 -7.03
N ASP A 32 -7.00 14.26 -5.93
CA ASP A 32 -6.57 15.00 -4.75
C ASP A 32 -5.74 14.04 -3.89
N VAL A 33 -4.41 14.13 -4.01
CA VAL A 33 -3.47 13.15 -3.47
C VAL A 33 -3.08 13.53 -2.05
N GLN A 34 -3.27 12.62 -1.10
CA GLN A 34 -2.77 12.72 0.27
C GLN A 34 -1.74 11.63 0.52
N TYR A 35 -0.51 12.03 0.84
CA TYR A 35 0.53 11.10 1.26
C TYR A 35 0.48 10.84 2.77
N TYR A 36 0.65 9.58 3.16
CA TYR A 36 0.77 9.12 4.52
C TYR A 36 2.09 8.39 4.72
N ASP A 37 2.92 8.99 5.58
CA ASP A 37 4.06 8.33 6.20
C ASP A 37 3.55 7.32 7.23
N ILE A 38 3.75 6.03 6.93
CA ILE A 38 3.25 4.94 7.75
C ILE A 38 3.94 4.87 9.13
N LEU A 39 5.15 5.43 9.29
CA LEU A 39 5.82 5.47 10.60
C LEU A 39 5.10 6.45 11.51
N LYS A 40 4.66 7.59 10.97
CA LYS A 40 3.86 8.58 11.70
C LYS A 40 2.47 8.02 12.03
N LEU A 41 1.81 7.37 11.07
CA LEU A 41 0.53 6.69 11.34
C LEU A 41 0.68 5.62 12.42
N ALA A 42 1.76 4.86 12.41
CA ALA A 42 2.03 3.83 13.42
C ALA A 42 2.62 4.37 14.73
N GLN A 43 2.96 5.68 14.80
CA GLN A 43 3.71 6.29 15.91
C GLN A 43 4.98 5.51 16.25
N ILE A 44 5.74 5.12 15.22
CA ILE A 44 7.00 4.39 15.33
C ILE A 44 8.18 5.36 15.24
N ASP A 45 9.19 5.13 16.08
CA ASP A 45 10.45 5.86 16.06
C ASP A 45 11.29 5.45 14.84
N SER A 46 11.47 6.39 13.90
CA SER A 46 12.23 6.19 12.67
C SER A 46 13.74 6.26 12.84
N SER A 47 14.25 6.56 14.03
CA SER A 47 15.71 6.58 14.31
C SER A 47 16.30 5.19 14.53
N ARG A 48 15.45 4.17 14.55
CA ARG A 48 15.82 2.76 14.77
C ARG A 48 16.23 2.08 13.47
N ASP A 49 16.93 0.96 13.61
CA ASP A 49 17.26 0.15 12.43
C ASP A 49 16.02 -0.53 11.83
N GLU A 50 16.14 -1.02 10.60
CA GLU A 50 15.04 -1.66 9.87
C GLU A 50 14.41 -2.83 10.64
N LYS A 51 15.23 -3.62 11.34
CA LYS A 51 14.77 -4.80 12.09
C LYS A 51 13.92 -4.38 13.29
N GLU A 52 14.35 -3.34 14.01
CA GLU A 52 13.61 -2.76 15.12
C GLU A 52 12.32 -2.09 14.66
N ILE A 53 12.35 -1.34 13.54
CA ILE A 53 11.14 -0.75 12.93
C ILE A 53 10.15 -1.87 12.55
N HIS A 54 10.62 -2.89 11.85
CA HIS A 54 9.80 -4.04 11.47
C HIS A 54 9.18 -4.71 12.71
N ASN A 55 9.96 -4.94 13.76
CA ASN A 55 9.44 -5.51 15.01
C ASN A 55 8.37 -4.62 15.66
N GLN A 56 8.53 -3.30 15.65
CA GLN A 56 7.51 -2.39 16.17
C GLN A 56 6.19 -2.47 15.36
N PHE A 57 6.26 -2.64 14.04
CA PHE A 57 5.07 -2.91 13.22
C PHE A 57 4.35 -4.18 13.65
N LEU A 58 5.10 -5.27 13.85
CA LEU A 58 4.54 -6.55 14.28
C LEU A 58 3.96 -6.48 15.70
N ASN A 59 4.56 -5.67 16.58
CA ASN A 59 4.14 -5.48 17.96
C ASN A 59 3.08 -4.38 18.11
N GLY A 60 2.12 -4.32 17.19
CA GLY A 60 0.95 -3.44 17.27
C GLY A 60 1.02 -2.15 16.44
N GLY A 61 2.16 -1.85 15.80
CA GLY A 61 2.28 -0.69 14.91
C GLY A 61 1.32 -0.73 13.73
N ILE A 62 1.08 -1.91 13.14
CA ILE A 62 0.08 -2.08 12.06
C ILE A 62 -1.32 -1.67 12.54
N GLU A 63 -1.79 -2.22 13.66
CA GLU A 63 -3.13 -1.92 14.18
C GLU A 63 -3.30 -0.45 14.56
N LYS A 64 -2.24 0.15 15.11
CA LYS A 64 -2.23 1.58 15.42
C LYS A 64 -2.32 2.44 14.15
N ALA A 65 -1.58 2.09 13.09
CA ALA A 65 -1.68 2.78 11.81
C ALA A 65 -3.08 2.65 11.19
N VAL A 66 -3.68 1.46 11.27
CA VAL A 66 -5.06 1.23 10.80
C VAL A 66 -6.06 2.10 11.58
N ASN A 67 -5.97 2.14 12.91
CA ASN A 67 -6.85 2.98 13.73
C ASN A 67 -6.72 4.45 13.36
N ASN A 68 -5.48 4.96 13.27
CA ASN A 68 -5.25 6.36 12.92
C ASN A 68 -5.74 6.70 11.51
N LEU A 69 -5.58 5.78 10.54
CA LEU A 69 -6.11 5.98 9.19
C LEU A 69 -7.64 6.06 9.20
N LEU A 70 -8.32 5.16 9.92
CA LEU A 70 -9.78 5.21 10.11
C LEU A 70 -10.24 6.49 10.81
N ASP A 71 -9.43 7.02 11.72
CA ASP A 71 -9.72 8.26 12.44
C ASP A 71 -9.56 9.50 11.57
N PHE A 72 -8.58 9.51 10.66
CA PHE A 72 -8.30 10.65 9.79
C PHE A 72 -9.20 10.68 8.55
N GLU A 73 -9.55 9.51 8.02
CA GLU A 73 -10.24 9.40 6.74
C GLU A 73 -11.70 9.01 6.94
N LYS A 74 -12.59 9.99 6.72
CA LYS A 74 -14.04 9.86 6.88
C LYS A 74 -14.82 9.87 5.57
N GLU A 75 -14.17 10.29 4.49
CA GLU A 75 -14.74 10.26 3.14
C GLU A 75 -14.31 9.00 2.40
N LYS A 76 -15.01 8.68 1.33
CA LYS A 76 -14.65 7.58 0.44
C LYS A 76 -13.37 7.92 -0.34
N VAL A 77 -12.38 7.02 -0.32
CA VAL A 77 -11.04 7.26 -0.90
C VAL A 77 -10.59 6.12 -1.83
N ALA A 78 -9.74 6.42 -2.81
CA ALA A 78 -8.88 5.41 -3.43
C ALA A 78 -7.58 5.29 -2.63
N ILE A 79 -6.89 4.14 -2.69
CA ILE A 79 -5.60 3.96 -2.01
C ILE A 79 -4.58 3.27 -2.92
N LEU A 80 -3.35 3.78 -2.92
CA LEU A 80 -2.14 3.09 -3.37
C LEU A 80 -1.23 2.86 -2.16
N GLY A 81 -0.95 1.61 -1.82
CA GLY A 81 -0.08 1.25 -0.70
C GLY A 81 1.15 0.46 -1.15
N PHE A 82 2.30 0.80 -0.57
CA PHE A 82 3.58 0.15 -0.87
C PHE A 82 4.03 -0.68 0.32
N SER A 83 4.49 -1.91 0.07
CA SER A 83 5.00 -2.81 1.12
C SER A 83 4.01 -2.89 2.30
N ILE A 84 4.44 -2.58 3.54
CA ILE A 84 3.58 -2.60 4.72
C ILE A 84 2.38 -1.64 4.63
N GLY A 85 2.50 -0.53 3.89
CA GLY A 85 1.43 0.43 3.65
C GLY A 85 0.23 -0.18 2.94
N GLY A 86 0.45 -1.10 2.00
CA GLY A 86 -0.62 -1.85 1.35
C GLY A 86 -1.37 -2.79 2.31
N THR A 87 -0.67 -3.37 3.28
CA THR A 87 -1.28 -4.21 4.33
C THR A 87 -2.07 -3.40 5.34
N ILE A 88 -1.59 -2.20 5.69
CA ILE A 88 -2.36 -1.26 6.50
C ILE A 88 -3.65 -0.87 5.77
N ALA A 89 -3.58 -0.53 4.48
CA ALA A 89 -4.77 -0.21 3.68
C ALA A 89 -5.75 -1.38 3.58
N TRP A 90 -5.24 -2.60 3.37
CA TRP A 90 -6.03 -3.82 3.35
C TRP A 90 -6.84 -4.00 4.63
N LYS A 91 -6.15 -3.94 5.78
CA LYS A 91 -6.78 -4.08 7.10
C LYS A 91 -7.73 -2.94 7.41
N ALA A 92 -7.40 -1.70 7.04
CA ALA A 92 -8.30 -0.57 7.21
C ALA A 92 -9.61 -0.77 6.43
N SER A 93 -9.54 -1.30 5.20
CA SER A 93 -10.74 -1.63 4.44
C SER A 93 -11.62 -2.68 5.13
N LEU A 94 -11.01 -3.77 5.60
CA LEU A 94 -11.71 -4.82 6.34
C LEU A 94 -12.36 -4.28 7.63
N ARG A 95 -11.77 -3.22 8.20
CA ARG A 95 -12.27 -2.55 9.41
C ARG A 95 -13.21 -1.36 9.13
N GLY A 96 -13.70 -1.23 7.90
CA GLY A 96 -14.77 -0.30 7.54
C GLY A 96 -14.32 1.01 6.90
N LEU A 97 -13.04 1.17 6.53
CA LEU A 97 -12.63 2.31 5.71
C LEU A 97 -13.27 2.19 4.33
N GLU A 98 -14.05 3.21 3.94
CA GLU A 98 -14.72 3.23 2.64
C GLU A 98 -13.71 3.46 1.50
N ILE A 99 -13.29 2.37 0.86
CA ILE A 99 -12.33 2.42 -0.24
C ILE A 99 -13.03 2.14 -1.57
N THR A 100 -12.83 2.99 -2.58
CA THR A 100 -13.27 2.75 -3.97
C THR A 100 -12.44 1.67 -4.64
N GLN A 101 -11.12 1.79 -4.51
CA GLN A 101 -10.12 0.94 -5.13
C GLN A 101 -8.85 0.93 -4.29
N LEU A 102 -8.29 -0.26 -4.09
CA LEU A 102 -7.01 -0.50 -3.45
C LEU A 102 -6.02 -1.07 -4.48
N LEU A 103 -4.97 -0.31 -4.77
CA LEU A 103 -3.77 -0.84 -5.41
C LEU A 103 -2.72 -1.08 -4.34
N ALA A 104 -2.18 -2.29 -4.31
CA ALA A 104 -1.13 -2.66 -3.36
C ALA A 104 0.08 -3.20 -4.12
N VAL A 105 1.24 -2.60 -3.90
CA VAL A 105 2.49 -2.92 -4.60
C VAL A 105 3.48 -3.51 -3.62
N SER A 106 3.99 -4.70 -3.95
CA SER A 106 4.91 -5.49 -3.14
C SER A 106 4.45 -5.63 -1.68
N SER A 107 3.13 -5.71 -1.42
CA SER A 107 2.62 -5.62 -0.05
C SER A 107 2.98 -6.82 0.81
N THR A 108 3.70 -6.58 1.90
CA THR A 108 4.17 -7.66 2.77
C THR A 108 3.05 -8.18 3.66
N ARG A 109 3.10 -9.45 4.06
CA ARG A 109 2.12 -10.07 4.99
C ARG A 109 0.71 -10.28 4.46
N LEU A 110 0.33 -9.79 3.27
CA LEU A 110 -0.97 -10.13 2.66
C LEU A 110 -1.16 -11.64 2.51
N ARG A 111 -0.07 -12.40 2.29
CA ARG A 111 -0.05 -13.87 2.25
C ARG A 111 -0.61 -14.57 3.51
N PHE A 112 -0.82 -13.85 4.60
CA PHE A 112 -1.43 -14.35 5.83
C PHE A 112 -2.90 -13.96 6.00
N GLU A 113 -3.42 -13.06 5.17
CA GLU A 113 -4.82 -12.65 5.21
C GLU A 113 -5.69 -13.72 4.53
N THR A 114 -6.90 -13.92 5.06
CA THR A 114 -7.90 -14.87 4.56
C THR A 114 -9.20 -14.19 4.11
N GLU A 115 -9.29 -12.88 4.36
CA GLU A 115 -10.43 -12.03 4.02
C GLU A 115 -10.00 -10.95 3.03
N ILE A 116 -10.94 -10.50 2.19
CA ILE A 116 -10.69 -9.55 1.12
C ILE A 116 -11.49 -8.27 1.37
N PRO A 117 -10.87 -7.09 1.21
CA PRO A 117 -11.55 -5.81 1.13
C PRO A 117 -12.78 -5.85 0.21
N SER A 118 -13.90 -5.26 0.66
CA SER A 118 -15.11 -5.11 -0.17
C SER A 118 -14.98 -3.97 -1.20
N CYS A 119 -13.83 -3.88 -1.86
CA CYS A 119 -13.51 -2.86 -2.85
C CYS A 119 -12.78 -3.49 -4.05
N LYS A 120 -12.54 -2.70 -5.11
CA LYS A 120 -11.71 -3.18 -6.23
C LYS A 120 -10.26 -3.30 -5.77
N VAL A 121 -9.70 -4.50 -5.80
CA VAL A 121 -8.31 -4.76 -5.43
C VAL A 121 -7.49 -5.12 -6.66
N LYS A 122 -6.34 -4.47 -6.83
CA LYS A 122 -5.29 -4.92 -7.77
C LYS A 122 -3.94 -4.97 -7.06
N LEU A 123 -3.24 -6.09 -7.20
CA LEU A 123 -1.94 -6.32 -6.58
C LEU A 123 -0.83 -6.33 -7.63
N TYR A 124 0.35 -5.85 -7.25
CA TYR A 124 1.57 -5.91 -8.05
C TYR A 124 2.68 -6.52 -7.21
N TYR A 125 3.44 -7.45 -7.77
CA TYR A 125 4.63 -8.01 -7.14
C TYR A 125 5.74 -8.23 -8.16
N GLY A 126 6.98 -8.10 -7.71
CA GLY A 126 8.11 -8.61 -8.45
C GLY A 126 8.11 -10.13 -8.41
N GLU A 127 8.48 -10.78 -9.52
CA GLU A 127 8.59 -12.24 -9.60
C GLU A 127 9.49 -12.82 -8.50
N LYS A 128 10.58 -12.09 -8.16
CA LYS A 128 11.58 -12.46 -7.16
C LYS A 128 11.26 -11.94 -5.75
N ASP A 129 10.11 -11.28 -5.55
CA ASP A 129 9.71 -10.81 -4.22
C ASP A 129 9.40 -12.00 -3.30
N LEU A 130 10.24 -12.19 -2.27
CA LEU A 130 10.09 -13.25 -1.27
C LEU A 130 8.85 -13.09 -0.38
N ASN A 131 8.25 -11.90 -0.36
CA ASN A 131 7.08 -11.62 0.44
C ASN A 131 5.76 -11.87 -0.29
N LYS A 132 5.78 -12.11 -1.61
CA LYS A 132 4.56 -12.30 -2.40
C LYS A 132 3.79 -13.55 -1.95
N PRO A 133 2.45 -13.52 -1.95
CA PRO A 133 1.64 -14.71 -1.79
C PRO A 133 1.96 -15.80 -2.82
N ASN A 134 1.70 -17.06 -2.46
CA ASN A 134 1.81 -18.15 -3.41
C ASN A 134 0.61 -18.15 -4.38
N MET A 135 0.70 -18.93 -5.46
CA MET A 135 -0.36 -19.00 -6.48
C MET A 135 -1.71 -19.44 -5.89
N GLN A 136 -1.70 -20.35 -4.91
CA GLN A 136 -2.92 -20.83 -4.26
C GLN A 136 -3.67 -19.70 -3.55
N TRP A 137 -2.96 -18.81 -2.83
CA TRP A 137 -3.56 -17.67 -2.15
C TRP A 137 -4.29 -16.74 -3.13
N PHE A 138 -3.71 -16.47 -4.31
CA PHE A 138 -4.36 -15.67 -5.34
C PHE A 138 -5.60 -16.35 -5.93
N LEU A 139 -5.56 -17.67 -6.10
CA LEU A 139 -6.69 -18.45 -6.61
C LEU A 139 -7.84 -18.51 -5.59
N ASP A 140 -7.52 -18.74 -4.33
CA ASP A 140 -8.50 -18.83 -3.23
C ASP A 140 -9.26 -17.51 -3.08
N LEU A 141 -8.52 -16.40 -3.12
CA LEU A 141 -9.09 -15.06 -2.95
C LEU A 141 -9.56 -14.43 -4.27
N LYS A 142 -9.27 -15.02 -5.43
CA LYS A 142 -9.68 -14.50 -6.75
C LYS A 142 -9.30 -13.02 -6.98
N ILE A 143 -8.10 -12.64 -6.55
CA ILE A 143 -7.61 -11.26 -6.64
C ILE A 143 -6.86 -11.03 -7.94
N SER A 144 -7.16 -9.91 -8.61
CA SER A 144 -6.38 -9.44 -9.77
C SER A 144 -4.95 -9.12 -9.35
N THR A 145 -3.99 -9.82 -9.93
CA THR A 145 -2.57 -9.66 -9.63
C THR A 145 -1.75 -9.55 -10.90
N GLU A 146 -0.76 -8.66 -10.90
CA GLU A 146 0.24 -8.51 -11.94
C GLU A 146 1.61 -8.87 -11.36
N ILE A 147 2.28 -9.87 -11.94
CA ILE A 147 3.62 -10.27 -11.57
C ILE A 147 4.60 -9.70 -12.59
N ILE A 148 5.55 -8.90 -12.13
CA ILE A 148 6.53 -8.23 -12.97
C ILE A 148 7.79 -9.09 -13.03
N GLU A 149 8.09 -9.61 -14.22
CA GLU A 149 9.20 -10.53 -14.45
C GLU A 149 10.54 -9.93 -14.02
N ASN A 150 11.42 -10.77 -13.48
CA ASN A 150 12.77 -10.42 -13.05
C ASN A 150 12.91 -9.35 -11.95
N GLN A 151 11.80 -8.77 -11.47
CA GLN A 151 11.79 -7.72 -10.45
C GLN A 151 11.70 -8.28 -9.04
N ASP A 152 12.19 -7.50 -8.07
CA ASP A 152 12.20 -7.85 -6.65
C ASP A 152 11.18 -7.03 -5.85
N HIS A 153 11.36 -6.98 -4.53
CA HIS A 153 10.46 -6.27 -3.62
C HIS A 153 10.41 -4.75 -3.88
N ILE A 154 11.53 -4.13 -4.24
CA ILE A 154 11.67 -2.67 -4.32
C ILE A 154 11.33 -2.11 -5.71
N LEU A 155 10.72 -2.90 -6.59
CA LEU A 155 10.34 -2.50 -7.96
C LEU A 155 9.62 -1.14 -8.00
N TYR A 156 8.83 -0.83 -6.98
CA TYR A 156 8.04 0.38 -6.93
C TYR A 156 8.89 1.65 -6.80
N GLN A 157 10.18 1.53 -6.48
CA GLN A 157 11.09 2.67 -6.44
C GLN A 157 11.55 3.08 -7.84
N GLU A 158 11.44 2.21 -8.85
CA GLU A 158 11.83 2.53 -10.22
C GLU A 158 10.72 3.32 -10.94
N LYS A 159 11.12 4.39 -11.63
CA LYS A 159 10.20 5.33 -12.28
C LYS A 159 9.32 4.68 -13.35
N ASP A 160 9.86 3.72 -14.10
CA ASP A 160 9.11 3.05 -15.18
C ASP A 160 7.92 2.25 -14.62
N TYR A 161 8.08 1.63 -13.45
CA TYR A 161 6.98 0.91 -12.80
C TYR A 161 5.96 1.84 -12.17
N ALA A 162 6.36 3.04 -11.72
CA ALA A 162 5.40 4.04 -11.26
C ALA A 162 4.37 4.38 -12.35
N PHE A 163 4.80 4.57 -13.59
CA PHE A 163 3.90 4.82 -14.72
C PHE A 163 2.96 3.63 -14.98
N LEU A 164 3.50 2.41 -15.03
CA LEU A 164 2.73 1.18 -15.21
C LEU A 164 1.64 1.04 -14.13
N ILE A 165 2.02 1.18 -12.86
CA ILE A 165 1.11 1.03 -11.72
C ILE A 165 0.04 2.13 -11.75
N CYS A 166 0.42 3.39 -11.95
CA CYS A 166 -0.50 4.53 -11.99
C CYS A 166 -1.48 4.46 -13.15
N SER A 167 -1.10 3.86 -14.28
CA SER A 167 -1.98 3.70 -15.44
C SER A 167 -3.23 2.86 -15.15
N ASN A 168 -3.25 2.12 -14.05
CA ASN A 168 -4.37 1.28 -13.61
C ASN A 168 -5.34 1.99 -12.64
N PHE A 169 -5.07 3.25 -12.30
CA PHE A 169 -6.10 4.18 -11.84
C PHE A 169 -6.82 4.76 -13.07
N LEU A 170 -7.73 3.96 -13.64
CA LEU A 170 -8.67 4.35 -14.70
C LEU A 170 -10.07 4.55 -14.14
#